data_AF-A0AAD6ZR98-F1
#
_entry.id   AF-A0AAD6ZR98-F1
#
_cell.length_a   1.000
_cell.length_b   1.000
_cell.length_c   1.000
_cell.angle_alpha   90.00
_cell.angle_beta   90.00
_cell.angle_gamma   90.00
#
_symmetry.space_group_name_H-M   'P 1'
#
loop_
_entity.id
_entity.type
_entity.pdbx_description
1 polymer ?
#
loop_
_entity_poly.entity_id
_entity_poly.type
_entity_poly.pdbx_seq_one_letter_code
_entity_poly.pdbx_strand_id
1 'polypeptide(L)'
;GEFLPEDTPPPPRETAPNDDWSPYDSEVQFKVADFLFCRVQMSAGNIDYFWEQWATSMMQHGDLGPFQDYQHLYETIDSTKLGDAPWKCFQTEPLALGDDAPISARQSYEIWFRDPEIVMANTLDNQDFEGAFDTAPYAHPIGIVWSPTSLHSLRIPKHASVTCYFLH
;
A
#
# COMPACT_ATOMS: atom_id res chain seq x y z
N GLY A 1 -8.95 13.38 28.07
CA GLY A 1 -7.53 13.00 28.08
C GLY A 1 -6.78 14.04 28.89
N GLU A 2 -5.81 13.62 29.68
CA GLU A 2 -4.84 14.55 30.26
C GLU A 2 -3.76 14.83 29.22
N PHE A 3 -3.37 16.11 29.10
CA PHE A 3 -2.25 16.50 28.25
C PHE A 3 -0.94 16.06 28.90
N LEU A 4 -0.05 15.46 28.11
CA LEU A 4 1.30 15.16 28.57
C LEU A 4 2.05 16.47 28.85
N PRO A 5 2.93 16.50 29.87
CA PRO A 5 3.84 17.62 30.08
C PRO A 5 4.65 17.93 28.83
N GLU A 6 4.94 19.21 28.63
CA GLU A 6 5.87 19.67 27.59
C GLU A 6 7.23 18.95 27.76
N ASP A 7 7.83 18.53 26.65
CA ASP A 7 9.07 17.74 26.60
C ASP A 7 9.02 16.30 27.15
N THR A 8 7.83 15.69 27.29
CA THR A 8 7.75 14.26 27.62
C THR A 8 8.30 13.41 26.45
N PRO A 9 9.39 12.65 26.63
CA PRO A 9 9.92 11.82 25.56
C PRO A 9 8.89 10.74 25.19
N PRO A 10 8.72 10.42 23.89
CA PRO A 10 7.81 9.37 23.48
C PRO A 10 8.25 8.03 24.12
N PRO A 11 7.30 7.14 24.45
CA PRO A 11 7.64 5.81 24.93
C PRO A 11 8.56 5.10 23.93
N PRO A 12 9.54 4.29 24.39
CA PRO A 12 10.38 3.50 23.51
C PRO A 12 9.51 2.64 22.59
N ARG A 13 9.69 2.79 21.27
CA ARG A 13 8.99 1.94 20.29
C ARG A 13 9.65 0.57 20.23
N GLU A 14 8.84 -0.47 20.11
CA GLU A 14 9.33 -1.81 19.82
C GLU A 14 9.82 -1.84 18.37
N THR A 15 11.12 -1.68 18.15
CA THR A 15 11.72 -1.92 16.83
C THR A 15 11.80 -3.42 16.59
N ALA A 16 11.15 -3.90 15.53
CA ALA A 16 11.38 -5.23 15.01
C ALA A 16 12.90 -5.44 14.75
N PRO A 17 13.42 -6.66 14.92
CA PRO A 17 14.80 -6.96 14.57
C PRO A 17 15.08 -6.54 13.12
N ASN A 18 16.26 -5.95 12.87
CA ASN A 18 16.63 -5.44 11.53
C ASN A 18 16.62 -6.51 10.41
N ASP A 19 16.61 -7.79 10.79
CA ASP A 19 16.61 -8.94 9.88
C ASP A 19 15.25 -9.66 9.81
N ASP A 20 14.20 -9.15 10.45
CA ASP A 20 12.85 -9.69 10.34
C ASP A 20 12.20 -9.20 9.03
N TRP A 21 12.23 -10.07 8.02
CA TRP A 21 11.60 -9.83 6.72
C TRP A 21 10.20 -10.45 6.63
N SER A 22 9.66 -11.02 7.70
CA SER A 22 8.35 -11.67 7.69
C SER A 22 7.26 -10.75 7.12
N PRO A 23 6.39 -11.24 6.21
CA PRO A 23 6.19 -12.64 5.81
C PRO A 23 7.14 -13.15 4.71
N TYR A 24 8.10 -12.33 4.29
CA TYR A 24 9.07 -12.70 3.27
C TYR A 24 10.22 -13.53 3.86
N ASP A 25 10.69 -14.53 3.11
CA ASP A 25 11.83 -15.38 3.41
C ASP A 25 13.16 -14.62 3.39
N SER A 26 13.23 -13.46 2.71
CA SER A 26 14.45 -12.65 2.61
C SER A 26 14.19 -11.21 2.14
N GLU A 27 15.18 -10.32 2.36
CA GLU A 27 15.18 -8.97 1.79
C GLU A 27 15.03 -8.98 0.26
N VAL A 28 15.62 -9.98 -0.41
CA VAL A 28 15.56 -10.09 -1.87
C VAL A 28 14.12 -10.37 -2.32
N GLN A 29 13.43 -11.28 -1.65
CA GLN A 29 12.03 -11.60 -1.95
C GLN A 29 11.13 -10.38 -1.74
N PHE A 30 11.34 -9.61 -0.65
CA PHE A 30 10.66 -8.34 -0.42
C PHE A 30 10.89 -7.34 -1.57
N LYS A 31 12.16 -7.10 -1.96
CA LYS A 31 12.49 -6.14 -3.03
C LYS A 31 11.93 -6.54 -4.38
N VAL A 32 11.85 -7.83 -4.66
CA VAL A 32 11.22 -8.34 -5.89
C VAL A 32 9.71 -8.08 -5.85
N ALA A 33 9.05 -8.31 -4.72
CA ALA A 33 7.64 -7.97 -4.56
C ALA A 33 7.39 -6.47 -4.76
N ASP A 34 8.22 -5.62 -4.15
CA ASP A 34 8.19 -4.16 -4.33
C ASP A 34 8.26 -3.76 -5.80
N PHE A 35 9.26 -4.31 -6.48
CA PHE A 35 9.48 -4.03 -7.88
C PHE A 35 8.28 -4.44 -8.75
N LEU A 36 7.84 -5.69 -8.62
CA LEU A 36 6.79 -6.26 -9.48
C LEU A 36 5.42 -5.62 -9.21
N PHE A 37 5.06 -5.42 -7.94
CA PHE A 37 3.74 -4.96 -7.54
C PHE A 37 3.62 -3.43 -7.57
N CYS A 38 4.53 -2.69 -6.92
CA CYS A 38 4.40 -1.24 -6.83
C CYS A 38 5.03 -0.50 -8.01
N ARG A 39 6.23 -0.90 -8.42
CA ARG A 39 6.99 -0.11 -9.39
C ARG A 39 6.57 -0.37 -10.84
N VAL A 40 6.46 -1.63 -11.24
CA VAL A 40 6.08 -1.98 -12.63
C VAL A 40 4.62 -2.41 -12.77
N GLN A 41 3.91 -2.68 -11.67
CA GLN A 41 2.51 -3.12 -11.65
C GLN A 41 2.27 -4.24 -12.68
N MET A 42 3.14 -5.25 -12.64
CA MET A 42 3.14 -6.34 -13.61
C MET A 42 1.83 -7.13 -13.48
N SER A 43 1.16 -7.43 -14.60
CA SER A 43 -0.05 -8.24 -14.57
C SER A 43 0.23 -9.66 -14.08
N ALA A 44 -0.77 -10.31 -13.45
CA ALA A 44 -0.64 -11.68 -12.96
C ALA A 44 -0.12 -12.66 -14.04
N GLY A 45 -0.68 -12.61 -15.25
CA GLY A 45 -0.21 -13.45 -16.36
C GLY A 45 1.23 -13.16 -16.80
N ASN A 46 1.70 -11.92 -16.69
CA ASN A 46 3.10 -11.59 -16.97
C ASN A 46 4.02 -12.03 -15.82
N ILE A 47 3.56 -11.99 -14.57
CA ILE A 47 4.29 -12.51 -13.42
C ILE A 47 4.49 -14.02 -13.57
N ASP A 48 3.45 -14.76 -13.94
CA ASP A 48 3.54 -16.21 -14.20
C ASP A 48 4.51 -16.52 -15.34
N TYR A 49 4.38 -15.80 -16.45
CA TYR A 49 5.30 -15.96 -17.57
C TYR A 49 6.75 -15.67 -17.16
N PHE A 50 6.98 -14.62 -16.37
CA PHE A 50 8.31 -14.28 -15.85
C PHE A 50 8.89 -15.41 -15.00
N TRP A 51 8.12 -15.98 -14.07
CA TRP A 51 8.57 -17.08 -13.22
C TRP A 51 8.78 -18.37 -14.00
N GLU A 52 7.95 -18.66 -15.01
CA GLU A 52 8.15 -19.80 -15.91
C GLU A 52 9.49 -19.69 -16.67
N GLN A 53 9.81 -18.49 -17.18
CA GLN A 53 11.10 -18.26 -17.84
C GLN A 53 12.27 -18.38 -16.86
N TRP A 54 12.12 -17.83 -15.66
CA TRP A 54 13.12 -17.92 -14.61
C TRP A 54 13.41 -19.37 -14.22
N ALA A 55 12.37 -20.13 -13.88
CA ALA A 55 12.46 -21.54 -13.51
C ALA A 55 13.10 -22.38 -14.61
N THR A 56 12.72 -22.15 -15.87
CA THR A 56 13.32 -22.83 -17.03
C THR A 56 14.83 -22.60 -17.10
N SER A 57 15.30 -21.38 -16.81
CA SER A 57 16.74 -21.07 -16.81
C SER A 57 17.49 -21.65 -15.58
N MET A 58 16.82 -21.72 -14.43
CA MET A 58 17.43 -22.10 -13.15
C MET A 58 17.23 -23.57 -12.76
N MET A 59 16.50 -24.36 -13.56
CA MET A 59 16.31 -25.81 -13.35
C MET A 59 17.61 -26.58 -13.10
N GLN A 60 18.73 -26.15 -13.69
CA GLN A 60 20.05 -26.79 -13.52
C GLN A 60 20.65 -26.57 -12.12
N HIS A 61 20.18 -25.57 -11.40
CA HIS A 61 20.67 -25.14 -10.09
C HIS A 61 19.72 -25.49 -8.94
N GLY A 62 18.55 -26.05 -9.23
CA GLY A 62 17.55 -26.43 -8.20
C GLY A 62 16.90 -25.23 -7.51
N ASP A 63 17.00 -24.05 -8.10
CA ASP A 63 16.44 -22.79 -7.58
C ASP A 63 15.24 -22.38 -8.44
N LEU A 64 14.10 -22.11 -7.80
CA LEU A 64 12.85 -21.71 -8.46
C LEU A 64 12.62 -20.19 -8.41
N GLY A 65 13.50 -19.45 -7.73
CA GLY A 65 13.39 -18.02 -7.53
C GLY A 65 12.56 -17.61 -6.31
N PRO A 66 12.43 -16.29 -6.06
CA PRO A 66 11.76 -15.76 -4.88
C PRO A 66 10.27 -16.06 -4.77
N PHE A 67 9.54 -16.24 -5.88
CA PHE A 67 8.13 -16.59 -5.87
C PHE A 67 7.86 -17.76 -6.84
N GLN A 68 6.84 -18.56 -6.54
CA GLN A 68 6.48 -19.72 -7.36
C GLN A 68 5.61 -19.27 -8.55
N ASP A 69 4.68 -18.36 -8.30
CA ASP A 69 3.72 -17.81 -9.24
C ASP A 69 3.18 -16.46 -8.73
N TYR A 70 2.21 -15.88 -9.44
CA TYR A 70 1.54 -14.66 -9.00
C TYR A 70 0.73 -14.81 -7.70
N GLN A 71 0.21 -16.00 -7.40
CA GLN A 71 -0.60 -16.23 -6.20
C GLN A 71 0.28 -16.17 -4.96
N HIS A 72 1.42 -16.87 -4.98
CA HIS A 72 2.40 -16.81 -3.91
C HIS A 72 2.86 -15.37 -3.65
N LEU A 73 3.10 -14.58 -4.71
CA LEU A 73 3.43 -13.16 -4.58
C LEU A 73 2.31 -12.38 -3.87
N TYR A 74 1.07 -12.49 -4.33
CA TYR A 74 -0.04 -11.74 -3.78
C TYR A 74 -0.41 -12.17 -2.36
N GLU A 75 -0.39 -13.47 -2.05
CA GLU A 75 -0.61 -13.99 -0.70
C GLU A 75 0.48 -13.51 0.27
N THR A 76 1.73 -13.43 -0.18
CA THR A 76 2.83 -12.88 0.64
C THR A 76 2.62 -11.38 0.89
N ILE A 77 2.19 -10.61 -0.12
CA ILE A 77 1.87 -9.19 0.06
C ILE A 77 0.68 -9.02 1.02
N ASP A 78 -0.39 -9.80 0.85
CA ASP A 78 -1.61 -9.72 1.67
C ASP A 78 -1.40 -10.19 3.12
N SER A 79 -0.42 -11.07 3.36
CA SER A 79 -0.04 -11.51 4.71
C SER A 79 0.85 -10.52 5.46
N THR A 80 1.34 -9.47 4.79
CA THR A 80 2.19 -8.45 5.41
C THR A 80 1.43 -7.72 6.51
N LYS A 81 1.84 -7.94 7.77
CA LYS A 81 1.19 -7.37 8.98
C LYS A 81 1.64 -5.96 9.33
N LEU A 82 2.76 -5.54 8.77
CA LEU A 82 3.40 -4.30 9.11
C LEU A 82 2.72 -3.13 8.40
N GLY A 83 2.10 -2.25 9.18
CA GLY A 83 1.21 -1.22 8.66
C GLY A 83 -0.13 -1.77 8.15
N ASP A 84 -0.59 -2.93 8.66
CA ASP A 84 -1.87 -3.52 8.27
C ASP A 84 -3.03 -2.59 8.61
N ALA A 85 -3.93 -2.43 7.63
CA ALA A 85 -5.07 -1.53 7.68
C ALA A 85 -6.21 -2.14 6.86
N PRO A 86 -6.82 -3.26 7.29
CA PRO A 86 -7.63 -4.13 6.45
C PRO A 86 -8.59 -3.41 5.50
N TRP A 87 -8.73 -3.95 4.28
CA TRP A 87 -9.70 -3.45 3.32
C TRP A 87 -11.12 -3.53 3.89
N LYS A 88 -11.84 -2.41 3.79
CA LYS A 88 -13.26 -2.29 4.10
C LYS A 88 -14.00 -2.05 2.79
N CYS A 89 -15.23 -2.54 2.72
CA CYS A 89 -16.12 -2.37 1.59
C CYS A 89 -17.46 -1.84 2.08
N PHE A 90 -18.03 -0.89 1.33
CA PHE A 90 -19.44 -0.56 1.43
C PHE A 90 -20.02 -0.32 0.04
N GLN A 91 -21.33 -0.50 -0.09
CA GLN A 91 -22.04 -0.23 -1.33
C GLN A 91 -22.72 1.13 -1.25
N THR A 92 -22.66 1.88 -2.35
CA THR A 92 -23.41 3.13 -2.49
C THR A 92 -24.83 2.83 -2.91
N GLU A 93 -25.78 3.61 -2.39
CA GLU A 93 -27.14 3.58 -2.88
C GLU A 93 -27.31 4.54 -4.07
N PRO A 94 -28.04 4.13 -5.13
CA PRO A 94 -28.43 5.03 -6.21
C PRO A 94 -29.16 6.26 -5.67
N LEU A 95 -28.86 7.43 -6.23
CA LEU A 95 -29.63 8.63 -5.97
C LEU A 95 -31.01 8.49 -6.63
N ALA A 96 -32.10 8.73 -5.89
CA ALA A 96 -33.47 8.74 -6.40
C ALA A 96 -33.74 10.01 -7.24
N LEU A 97 -32.95 10.20 -8.29
CA LEU A 97 -33.08 11.28 -9.26
C LEU A 97 -33.90 10.79 -10.46
N GLY A 98 -34.72 11.68 -11.03
CA GLY A 98 -35.56 11.36 -12.18
C GLY A 98 -34.78 10.88 -13.41
N ASP A 99 -35.50 10.46 -14.46
CA ASP A 99 -34.98 9.79 -15.66
C ASP A 99 -34.00 10.62 -16.53
N ASP A 100 -33.74 11.87 -16.15
CA ASP A 100 -32.77 12.76 -16.78
C ASP A 100 -31.36 12.77 -16.13
N ALA A 101 -31.21 12.22 -14.93
CA ALA A 101 -29.93 12.07 -14.23
C ALA A 101 -28.89 11.18 -14.97
N PRO A 102 -27.58 11.41 -14.74
CA PRO A 102 -26.52 10.57 -15.28
C PRO A 102 -26.64 9.11 -14.82
N ILE A 103 -26.22 8.17 -15.67
CA ILE A 103 -26.18 6.73 -15.34
C ILE A 103 -25.38 6.48 -14.05
N SER A 104 -24.30 7.25 -13.83
CA SER A 104 -23.48 7.16 -12.62
C SER A 104 -24.20 7.55 -11.34
N ALA A 105 -25.32 8.28 -11.41
CA ALA A 105 -26.13 8.60 -10.25
C ALA A 105 -27.19 7.52 -9.95
N ARG A 106 -27.41 6.57 -10.88
CA ARG A 106 -28.45 5.53 -10.80
C ARG A 106 -27.92 4.13 -10.53
N GLN A 107 -26.61 3.99 -10.41
CA GLN A 107 -25.96 2.70 -10.20
C GLN A 107 -25.38 2.64 -8.78
N SER A 108 -25.39 1.45 -8.20
CA SER A 108 -24.65 1.17 -6.97
C SER A 108 -23.21 0.84 -7.33
N TYR A 109 -22.29 1.36 -6.53
CA TYR A 109 -20.87 1.07 -6.63
C TYR A 109 -20.41 0.39 -5.36
N GLU A 110 -19.54 -0.58 -5.52
CA GLU A 110 -18.79 -1.15 -4.42
C GLU A 110 -17.52 -0.32 -4.21
N ILE A 111 -17.41 0.32 -3.04
CA ILE A 111 -16.27 1.16 -2.70
C ILE A 111 -15.39 0.40 -1.70
N TRP A 112 -14.18 0.07 -2.15
CA TRP A 112 -13.14 -0.51 -1.34
C TRP A 112 -12.21 0.59 -0.81
N PHE A 113 -11.98 0.61 0.49
CA PHE A 113 -11.15 1.62 1.15
C PHE A 113 -10.41 1.02 2.34
N ARG A 114 -9.29 1.64 2.73
CA ARG A 114 -8.59 1.35 3.99
C ARG A 114 -9.07 2.36 5.03
N ASP A 115 -9.21 1.96 6.29
CA ASP A 115 -9.62 2.88 7.35
C ASP A 115 -8.60 4.02 7.49
N PRO A 116 -8.98 5.29 7.23
CA PRO A 116 -8.04 6.39 7.25
C PRO A 116 -7.42 6.62 8.63
N GLU A 117 -8.13 6.30 9.71
CA GLU A 117 -7.59 6.43 11.07
C GLU A 117 -6.48 5.41 11.31
N ILE A 118 -6.67 4.16 10.86
CA ILE A 118 -5.65 3.11 10.96
C ILE A 118 -4.45 3.43 10.06
N VAL A 119 -4.70 3.88 8.82
CA VAL A 119 -3.62 4.27 7.90
C VAL A 119 -2.78 5.41 8.51
N MET A 120 -3.43 6.46 9.04
CA MET A 120 -2.72 7.57 9.67
C MET A 120 -1.96 7.15 10.92
N ALA A 121 -2.56 6.33 11.79
CA ALA A 121 -1.89 5.80 12.97
C ALA A 121 -0.63 5.00 12.59
N ASN A 122 -0.73 4.12 11.59
CA ASN A 122 0.40 3.33 11.09
C ASN A 122 1.50 4.22 10.49
N THR A 123 1.12 5.27 9.74
CA THR A 123 2.08 6.24 9.20
C THR A 123 2.81 7.00 10.30
N LEU A 124 2.10 7.41 11.37
CA LEU A 124 2.67 8.14 12.50
C LEU A 124 3.60 7.29 13.37
N ASP A 125 3.31 5.98 13.48
CA ASP A 125 4.14 5.06 14.25
C ASP A 125 5.44 4.66 13.53
N ASN A 126 5.45 4.76 12.20
CA ASN A 126 6.60 4.39 11.36
C ASN A 126 7.61 5.56 11.22
N GLN A 127 8.85 5.34 11.68
CA GLN A 127 9.94 6.32 11.62
C GLN A 127 10.41 6.66 10.20
N ASP A 128 10.17 5.80 9.22
CA ASP A 128 10.49 6.09 7.81
C ASP A 128 9.71 7.30 7.27
N PHE A 129 8.61 7.67 7.95
CA PHE A 129 7.80 8.85 7.61
C PHE A 129 8.12 10.08 8.47
N GLU A 130 9.19 10.06 9.27
CA GLU A 130 9.62 11.23 10.02
C GLU A 130 9.95 12.39 9.06
N GLY A 131 9.26 13.53 9.22
CA GLY A 131 9.39 14.68 8.33
C GLY A 131 8.74 14.53 6.95
N ALA A 132 7.98 13.46 6.70
CA ALA A 132 7.32 13.23 5.41
C ALA A 132 6.08 14.12 5.18
N PHE A 133 5.53 14.72 6.23
CA PHE A 133 4.37 15.63 6.15
C PHE A 133 4.59 16.88 7.00
N ASP A 134 4.11 18.01 6.49
CA ASP A 134 4.13 19.28 7.21
C ASP A 134 3.04 19.26 8.30
N THR A 135 3.44 19.43 9.55
CA THR A 135 2.51 19.53 10.68
C THR A 135 2.06 20.96 10.93
N ALA A 136 2.65 21.94 10.24
CA ALA A 136 2.21 23.32 10.30
C ALA A 136 0.87 23.50 9.55
N PRO A 137 -0.06 24.30 10.08
CA PRO A 137 -1.26 24.65 9.37
C PRO A 137 -0.92 25.33 8.05
N TYR A 138 -1.46 24.81 6.95
CA TYR A 138 -1.29 25.42 5.64
C TYR A 138 -1.94 26.82 5.62
N ALA A 139 -1.11 27.86 5.58
CA ALA A 139 -1.56 29.24 5.44
C ALA A 139 -1.45 29.65 3.97
N HIS A 140 -2.55 29.55 3.22
CA HIS A 140 -2.60 30.05 1.84
C HIS A 140 -2.76 31.59 1.86
N PRO A 141 -1.79 32.38 1.38
CA PRO A 141 -2.01 33.79 1.15
C PRO A 141 -2.71 33.92 -0.21
N ILE A 142 -4.05 33.97 -0.19
CA ILE A 142 -4.92 34.39 -1.31
C ILE A 142 -4.92 33.45 -2.55
N GLY A 143 -6.02 32.72 -2.74
CA GLY A 143 -6.48 32.22 -4.06
C GLY A 143 -5.83 30.94 -4.60
N ILE A 144 -6.61 29.85 -4.62
CA ILE A 144 -6.20 28.47 -4.92
C ILE A 144 -5.83 28.28 -6.41
N VAL A 145 -4.61 27.80 -6.68
CA VAL A 145 -4.25 27.01 -7.87
C VAL A 145 -3.52 25.77 -7.40
N TRP A 146 -4.09 24.59 -7.67
CA TRP A 146 -3.44 23.30 -7.42
C TRP A 146 -2.36 23.07 -8.48
N SER A 147 -1.10 23.00 -8.07
CA SER A 147 0.01 22.48 -8.90
C SER A 147 0.25 21.02 -8.51
N PRO A 148 0.15 20.04 -9.43
CA PRO A 148 0.48 18.66 -9.13
C PRO A 148 1.99 18.51 -9.17
N THR A 149 2.65 18.57 -8.01
CA THR A 149 4.03 18.10 -7.91
C THR A 149 4.03 16.58 -7.96
N SER A 150 4.32 16.05 -9.14
CA SER A 150 4.84 14.71 -9.47
C SER A 150 4.93 13.71 -8.30
N LEU A 151 3.88 12.89 -8.12
CA LEU A 151 3.95 11.63 -7.38
C LEU A 151 4.62 10.57 -8.27
N HIS A 152 5.95 10.60 -8.35
CA HIS A 152 6.74 9.49 -8.90
C HIS A 152 7.46 8.79 -7.74
N SER A 153 6.83 7.74 -7.21
CA SER A 153 7.43 6.55 -6.58
C SER A 153 6.47 5.95 -5.55
N LEU A 154 5.46 5.22 -6.01
CA LEU A 154 4.88 4.16 -5.18
C LEU A 154 5.96 3.06 -5.08
N ARG A 155 6.61 2.99 -3.92
CA ARG A 155 7.46 1.89 -3.48
C ARG A 155 6.67 1.20 -2.38
N ILE A 156 6.62 -0.13 -2.32
CA ILE A 156 6.34 -0.88 -1.08
C ILE A 156 7.39 -0.38 -0.09
N PRO A 157 7.02 0.45 0.89
CA PRO A 157 7.89 0.78 2.00
C PRO A 157 8.26 -0.53 2.69
N LYS A 158 9.49 -0.63 3.20
CA LYS A 158 9.89 -1.75 4.07
C LYS A 158 8.90 -1.99 5.24
N HIS A 159 8.01 -1.01 5.49
CA HIS A 159 7.07 -0.96 6.60
C HIS A 159 5.66 -0.37 6.30
N ALA A 160 5.02 -0.53 5.12
CA ALA A 160 3.55 -0.37 4.93
C ALA A 160 3.02 -0.49 3.47
N SER A 161 2.14 -1.45 3.20
CA SER A 161 1.51 -1.72 1.89
C SER A 161 0.81 -0.53 1.19
N VAL A 162 1.00 -0.37 -0.13
CA VAL A 162 0.11 0.41 -1.03
C VAL A 162 0.03 -0.27 -2.40
N THR A 163 -1.18 -0.60 -2.90
CA THR A 163 -1.74 -0.15 -4.20
C THR A 163 -3.18 -0.66 -4.37
N CYS A 164 -4.06 0.26 -4.81
CA CYS A 164 -5.48 0.08 -5.11
C CYS A 164 -5.74 -0.78 -6.35
N TYR A 165 -6.80 -1.61 -6.32
CA TYR A 165 -7.45 -2.11 -7.53
C TYR A 165 -8.73 -1.31 -7.80
N PHE A 166 -8.79 -0.65 -8.96
CA PHE A 166 -10.06 -0.34 -9.62
C PHE A 166 -10.44 -1.57 -10.43
N LEU A 167 -11.41 -2.35 -9.96
CA LEU A 167 -12.12 -3.30 -10.83
C LEU A 167 -13.17 -2.51 -11.61
N HIS A 168 -13.00 -2.46 -12.94
CA HIS A 168 -14.06 -2.08 -13.87
C HIS A 168 -14.99 -3.26 -14.13
#